data_AF-A0A314UFW1-F1
#
_entry.id   AF-A0A314UFW1-F1
#
_cell.length_a   1.000
_cell.length_b   1.000
_cell.length_c   1.000
_cell.angle_alpha   90.00
_cell.angle_beta   90.00
_cell.angle_gamma   90.00
#
_symmetry.space_group_name_H-M   'P 1'
#
loop_
_entity.id
_entity.type
_entity.pdbx_description
1 polymer ?
#
loop_
_entity_poly.entity_id
_entity_poly.type
_entity_poly.pdbx_seq_one_letter_code
_entity_poly.pdbx_strand_id
1 'polypeptide(L)'
;MHVAPVEKFLRVVVIKEIKGSQYGVQLESAVRDRLAADDKYEEEEEEALEKIVEFFQSKYFKKDSTITFHFPATSATAEISFHTEGKEESKIKVENANVVENIKKWYLGGTRGVSPSTISSLANTLSAELTK
;
A
#
# COMPACT_ATOMS: atom_id res chain seq x y z
N MET A 1 2.18 -18.55 1.71
CA MET A 1 0.94 -18.04 2.35
C MET A 1 -0.12 -17.98 1.25
N HIS A 2 -1.24 -18.72 1.35
CA HIS A 2 -2.27 -18.68 0.32
C HIS A 2 -2.95 -17.30 0.32
N VAL A 3 -2.99 -16.63 -0.83
CA VAL A 3 -3.69 -15.35 -1.00
C VAL A 3 -5.19 -15.64 -1.10
N ALA A 4 -6.01 -15.04 -0.23
CA ALA A 4 -7.46 -15.15 -0.35
C ALA A 4 -7.93 -14.52 -1.68
N PRO A 5 -8.76 -15.20 -2.51
CA PRO A 5 -9.16 -14.73 -3.84
C PRO A 5 -10.29 -13.70 -3.77
N VAL A 6 -10.09 -12.66 -2.97
CA VAL A 6 -11.04 -11.54 -2.78
C VAL A 6 -10.39 -10.22 -3.16
N GLU A 7 -11.18 -9.25 -3.55
CA GLU A 7 -10.70 -7.89 -3.76
C GLU A 7 -10.34 -7.25 -2.41
N LYS A 8 -9.32 -6.37 -2.39
CA LYS A 8 -9.02 -5.54 -1.22
C LYS A 8 -8.93 -4.08 -1.64
N PHE A 9 -9.48 -3.21 -0.81
CA PHE A 9 -9.39 -1.77 -0.98
C PHE A 9 -8.94 -1.13 0.33
N LEU A 10 -7.88 -0.32 0.28
CA LEU A 10 -7.39 0.47 1.40
C LEU A 10 -7.55 1.95 1.09
N ARG A 11 -8.07 2.70 2.06
CA ARG A 11 -8.15 4.16 2.00
C ARG A 11 -7.37 4.75 3.16
N VAL A 12 -6.35 5.53 2.85
CA VAL A 12 -5.51 6.24 3.82
C VAL A 12 -5.83 7.72 3.71
N VAL A 13 -6.21 8.34 4.83
CA VAL A 13 -6.54 9.77 4.89
C VAL A 13 -5.47 10.49 5.68
N VAL A 14 -4.97 11.58 5.12
CA VAL A 14 -3.88 12.36 5.70
C VAL A 14 -4.41 13.23 6.84
N ILE A 15 -3.97 12.93 8.06
CA ILE A 15 -4.30 13.71 9.26
C ILE A 15 -3.28 14.85 9.47
N LYS A 16 -1.99 14.55 9.28
CA LYS A 16 -0.88 15.49 9.42
C LYS A 16 -0.22 15.72 8.07
N GLU A 17 -0.01 16.98 7.72
CA GLU A 17 0.59 17.34 6.44
C GLU A 17 2.04 16.91 6.34
N ILE A 18 2.41 16.33 5.20
CA ILE A 18 3.76 15.84 4.91
C ILE A 18 4.08 16.02 3.41
N LYS A 19 5.38 16.01 3.08
CA LYS A 19 5.79 15.82 1.69
C LYS A 19 5.51 14.38 1.29
N GLY A 20 5.04 14.15 0.07
CA GLY A 20 4.78 12.80 -0.42
C GLY A 20 6.05 11.93 -0.44
N SER A 21 7.23 12.53 -0.61
CA SER A 21 8.52 11.82 -0.46
C SER A 21 8.71 11.17 0.92
N GLN A 22 8.20 11.78 2.00
CA GLN A 22 8.29 11.19 3.35
C GLN A 22 7.44 9.93 3.48
N TYR A 23 6.33 9.85 2.76
CA TYR A 23 5.48 8.66 2.70
C TYR A 23 6.08 7.61 1.75
N GLY A 24 6.56 8.06 0.57
CA GLY A 24 7.22 7.21 -0.42
C GLY A 24 8.40 6.44 0.16
N VAL A 25 9.31 7.11 0.88
CA VAL A 25 10.47 6.47 1.51
C VAL A 25 10.08 5.43 2.58
N GLN A 26 9.01 5.67 3.34
CA GLN A 26 8.53 4.69 4.33
C GLN A 26 7.96 3.43 3.66
N LEU A 27 7.20 3.60 2.58
CA LEU A 27 6.70 2.50 1.77
C LEU A 27 7.88 1.74 1.14
N GLU A 28 8.80 2.45 0.50
CA GLU A 28 9.98 1.91 -0.16
C GLU A 28 10.81 1.05 0.80
N SER A 29 11.20 1.61 1.95
CA SER A 29 12.00 0.88 2.94
C SER A 29 11.29 -0.40 3.39
N ALA A 30 10.00 -0.32 3.72
CA ALA A 30 9.25 -1.47 4.20
C ALA A 30 9.08 -2.57 3.14
N VAL A 31 8.94 -2.20 1.86
CA VAL A 31 8.81 -3.14 0.75
C VAL A 31 10.17 -3.74 0.40
N ARG A 32 11.21 -2.93 0.23
CA ARG A 32 12.58 -3.36 -0.05
C ARG A 32 13.11 -4.30 1.01
N ASP A 33 12.98 -3.95 2.30
CA ASP A 33 13.49 -4.77 3.41
C ASP A 33 12.85 -6.17 3.43
N ARG A 34 11.59 -6.29 2.98
CA ARG A 34 10.90 -7.58 2.89
C ARG A 34 11.28 -8.37 1.65
N LEU A 35 11.39 -7.70 0.51
CA LEU A 35 11.85 -8.33 -0.73
C LEU A 35 13.27 -8.86 -0.60
N ALA A 36 14.18 -8.06 -0.02
CA ALA A 36 15.56 -8.47 0.23
C ALA A 36 15.64 -9.63 1.23
N ALA A 37 14.82 -9.62 2.29
CA ALA A 37 14.76 -10.73 3.25
C ALA A 37 14.27 -12.06 2.63
N ASP A 38 13.47 -11.98 1.57
CA ASP A 38 12.95 -13.12 0.83
C ASP A 38 13.79 -13.49 -0.42
N ASP A 39 14.92 -12.81 -0.66
CA ASP A 39 15.79 -12.95 -1.85
C ASP A 39 15.01 -12.70 -3.18
N LYS A 40 14.24 -11.61 -3.20
CA LYS A 40 13.34 -11.22 -4.30
C LYS A 40 13.47 -9.74 -4.68
N TYR A 41 14.60 -9.11 -4.38
CA TYR A 41 14.82 -7.70 -4.73
C TYR A 41 15.82 -7.63 -5.88
N GLU A 42 15.32 -7.87 -7.08
CA GLU A 42 16.08 -7.77 -8.34
C GLU A 42 15.74 -6.46 -9.06
N GLU A 43 16.34 -6.23 -10.23
CA GLU A 43 16.16 -5.02 -11.04
C GLU A 43 14.68 -4.71 -11.33
N GLU A 44 13.86 -5.73 -11.63
CA GLU A 44 12.43 -5.54 -11.92
C GLU A 44 11.63 -5.03 -10.70
N GLU A 45 11.95 -5.51 -9.51
CA GLU A 45 11.33 -5.04 -8.27
C GLU A 45 11.79 -3.64 -7.89
N GLU A 46 13.09 -3.35 -8.08
CA GLU A 46 13.66 -2.03 -7.86
C GLU A 46 13.01 -0.98 -8.78
N GLU A 47 12.97 -1.22 -10.09
CA GLU A 47 12.32 -0.30 -11.03
C GLU A 47 10.83 -0.07 -10.72
N ALA A 48 10.11 -1.13 -10.34
CA ALA A 48 8.71 -1.03 -9.97
C ALA A 48 8.52 -0.21 -8.68
N LEU A 49 9.42 -0.35 -7.72
CA LEU A 49 9.39 0.39 -6.46
C LEU A 49 9.76 1.87 -6.67
N GLU A 50 10.77 2.15 -7.50
CA GLU A 50 11.17 3.50 -7.87
C GLU A 50 10.02 4.30 -8.48
N LYS A 51 9.27 3.71 -9.43
CA LYS A 51 8.08 4.35 -10.03
C LYS A 51 7.04 4.76 -8.99
N ILE A 52 6.88 3.98 -7.92
CA ILE A 52 5.96 4.29 -6.81
C ILE A 52 6.51 5.45 -5.97
N VAL A 53 7.81 5.45 -5.70
CA VAL A 53 8.47 6.54 -4.95
C VAL A 53 8.38 7.85 -5.72
N GLU A 54 8.70 7.85 -7.02
CA GLU A 54 8.58 9.01 -7.91
C GLU A 54 7.14 9.54 -7.96
N PHE A 55 6.16 8.62 -8.04
CA PHE A 55 4.75 8.98 -7.98
C PHE A 55 4.44 9.76 -6.71
N PHE A 56 4.93 9.35 -5.53
CA PHE A 56 4.69 10.09 -4.29
C PHE A 56 5.58 11.33 -4.12
N GLN A 57 6.81 11.33 -4.64
CA GLN A 57 7.76 12.42 -4.49
C GLN A 57 7.25 13.73 -5.10
N SER A 58 6.52 13.65 -6.20
CA SER A 58 5.90 14.81 -6.86
C SER A 58 4.70 15.42 -6.11
N LYS A 59 4.26 14.83 -4.98
CA LYS A 59 3.01 15.18 -4.29
C LYS A 59 3.26 15.86 -2.94
N TYR A 60 2.31 16.70 -2.56
CA TYR A 60 2.22 17.29 -1.23
C TYR A 60 0.93 16.83 -0.56
N PHE A 61 1.05 16.17 0.58
CA PHE A 61 -0.08 15.57 1.28
C PHE A 61 -0.64 16.59 2.25
N LYS A 62 -1.62 17.38 1.78
CA LYS A 62 -2.40 18.27 2.63
C LYS A 62 -3.30 17.46 3.56
N LYS A 63 -3.78 18.10 4.62
CA LYS A 63 -4.83 17.54 5.45
C LYS A 63 -6.01 17.10 4.58
N ASP A 64 -6.62 15.97 4.92
CA ASP A 64 -7.76 15.36 4.23
C ASP A 64 -7.47 14.85 2.80
N SER A 65 -6.21 14.94 2.32
CA SER A 65 -5.80 14.21 1.12
C SER A 65 -6.00 12.70 1.33
N THR A 66 -6.39 12.00 0.27
CA THR A 66 -6.68 10.57 0.31
C THR A 66 -5.72 9.82 -0.61
N ILE A 67 -5.16 8.73 -0.11
CA ILE A 67 -4.44 7.73 -0.91
C ILE A 67 -5.30 6.47 -0.93
N THR A 68 -5.52 5.88 -2.09
CA THR A 68 -6.19 4.58 -2.17
C THR A 68 -5.27 3.52 -2.74
N PHE A 69 -5.42 2.30 -2.27
CA PHE A 69 -4.80 1.11 -2.83
C PHE A 69 -5.91 0.11 -3.15
N HIS A 70 -6.05 -0.21 -4.43
CA HIS A 70 -6.99 -1.22 -4.91
C HIS A 70 -6.21 -2.45 -5.38
N PHE A 71 -6.56 -3.61 -4.85
CA PHE A 71 -5.97 -4.90 -5.17
C PHE A 71 -7.06 -5.81 -5.74
N PRO A 72 -7.18 -5.92 -7.07
CA PRO A 72 -8.16 -6.80 -7.71
C PRO A 72 -7.99 -8.26 -7.26
N ALA A 73 -9.09 -9.01 -7.24
CA ALA A 73 -9.05 -10.45 -6.95
C ALA A 73 -8.45 -11.27 -8.11
N THR A 74 -8.53 -10.74 -9.32
CA THR A 74 -8.27 -11.44 -10.58
C THR A 74 -6.87 -11.22 -11.15
N SER A 75 -6.09 -10.31 -10.58
CA SER A 75 -4.75 -9.97 -11.06
C SER A 75 -3.78 -9.71 -9.90
N ALA A 76 -2.50 -9.95 -10.14
CA ALA A 76 -1.42 -9.63 -9.20
C ALA A 76 -0.97 -8.16 -9.31
N THR A 77 -1.92 -7.25 -9.52
CA THR A 77 -1.66 -5.82 -9.73
C THR A 77 -2.20 -4.98 -8.57
N ALA A 78 -1.75 -3.73 -8.47
CA ALA A 78 -2.38 -2.72 -7.62
C ALA A 78 -2.64 -1.44 -8.41
N GLU A 79 -3.78 -0.79 -8.16
CA GLU A 79 -4.00 0.60 -8.55
C GLU A 79 -3.83 1.49 -7.31
N ILE A 80 -2.92 2.44 -7.39
CA ILE A 80 -2.67 3.42 -6.34
C ILE A 80 -3.19 4.76 -6.83
N SER A 81 -4.07 5.39 -6.07
CA SER A 81 -4.55 6.74 -6.35
C SER A 81 -4.12 7.73 -5.28
N PHE A 82 -4.02 9.00 -5.67
CA PHE A 82 -3.89 10.11 -4.76
C PHE A 82 -4.86 11.21 -5.18
N HIS A 83 -5.62 11.69 -4.19
CA HIS A 83 -6.54 12.80 -4.33
C HIS A 83 -6.27 13.85 -3.24
N THR A 84 -6.28 15.12 -3.63
CA THR A 84 -6.16 16.26 -2.72
C THR A 84 -7.04 17.40 -3.21
N GLU A 85 -7.54 18.23 -2.30
CA GLU A 85 -8.46 19.31 -2.63
C GLU A 85 -7.89 20.26 -3.70
N GLY A 86 -8.71 20.59 -4.69
CA GLY A 86 -8.35 21.51 -5.77
C GLY A 86 -7.44 20.90 -6.84
N LYS A 87 -7.22 19.57 -6.83
CA LYS A 87 -6.50 18.85 -7.88
C LYS A 87 -7.28 17.63 -8.35
N GLU A 88 -7.08 17.27 -9.61
CA GLU A 88 -7.59 16.02 -10.14
C GLU A 88 -6.90 14.82 -9.48
N GLU A 89 -7.63 13.70 -9.42
CA GLU A 89 -7.09 12.43 -8.94
C GLU A 89 -5.94 11.97 -9.84
N SER A 90 -4.82 11.60 -9.24
CA SER A 90 -3.68 11.01 -9.94
C SER A 90 -3.60 9.53 -9.62
N LYS A 91 -3.31 8.68 -10.62
CA LYS A 91 -3.23 7.23 -10.45
C LYS A 91 -1.95 6.64 -11.02
N ILE A 92 -1.53 5.51 -10.47
CA ILE A 92 -0.47 4.66 -11.01
C ILE A 92 -0.88 3.19 -10.85
N LYS A 93 -0.56 2.39 -11.87
CA LYS A 93 -0.74 0.94 -11.84
C LYS A 93 0.60 0.28 -11.55
N VAL A 94 0.61 -0.64 -10.59
CA VAL A 94 1.77 -1.47 -10.22
C VAL A 94 1.50 -2.88 -10.69
N GLU A 95 2.40 -3.43 -11.49
CA GLU A 95 2.23 -4.74 -12.14
C GLU A 95 3.21 -5.81 -11.63
N ASN A 96 4.29 -5.42 -10.95
CA ASN A 96 5.19 -6.38 -10.32
C ASN A 96 4.50 -7.03 -9.11
N ALA A 97 4.27 -8.35 -9.19
CA ALA A 97 3.52 -9.11 -8.20
C ALA A 97 4.19 -9.13 -6.81
N ASN A 98 5.52 -9.19 -6.76
CA ASN A 98 6.30 -9.21 -5.52
C ASN A 98 6.16 -7.86 -4.78
N VAL A 99 6.26 -6.75 -5.50
CA VAL A 99 6.03 -5.39 -4.95
C VAL A 99 4.58 -5.24 -4.48
N VAL A 100 3.60 -5.65 -5.28
CA VAL A 100 2.17 -5.59 -4.93
C VAL A 100 1.87 -6.38 -3.65
N GLU A 101 2.41 -7.59 -3.51
CA GLU A 101 2.24 -8.41 -2.31
C GLU A 101 2.84 -7.71 -1.08
N ASN A 102 4.01 -7.09 -1.22
CA ASN A 102 4.69 -6.44 -0.10
C ASN A 102 4.05 -5.12 0.33
N ILE A 103 3.47 -4.35 -0.60
CA ILE A 103 2.62 -3.18 -0.27
C ILE A 103 1.38 -3.65 0.51
N LYS A 104 0.74 -4.74 0.08
CA LYS A 104 -0.40 -5.33 0.80
C LYS A 104 -0.01 -5.76 2.20
N LYS A 105 1.12 -6.45 2.37
CA LYS A 105 1.67 -6.82 3.69
C LYS A 105 2.05 -5.59 4.52
N TRP A 106 2.32 -4.44 3.92
CA TRP A 106 2.70 -3.23 4.66
C TRP A 106 1.55 -2.72 5.52
N TYR A 107 0.32 -2.85 5.03
CA TYR A 107 -0.89 -2.56 5.80
C TYR A 107 -1.48 -3.77 6.51
N LEU A 108 -1.47 -4.95 5.87
CA LEU A 108 -2.24 -6.13 6.29
C LEU A 108 -1.36 -7.28 6.80
N GLY A 109 -0.06 -7.05 6.99
CA GLY A 109 0.92 -8.07 7.39
C GLY A 109 0.94 -8.41 8.88
N GLY A 110 -0.18 -8.29 9.58
CA GLY A 110 -0.28 -8.64 11.01
C GLY A 110 0.68 -7.81 11.87
N THR A 111 1.59 -8.48 12.59
CA THR A 111 2.53 -7.86 13.54
C THR A 111 3.52 -6.89 12.88
N ARG A 112 3.75 -6.99 11.57
CA ARG A 112 4.61 -6.08 10.80
C ARG A 112 3.81 -5.03 10.03
N GLY A 113 2.50 -4.92 10.27
CA GLY A 113 1.64 -3.90 9.66
C GLY A 113 1.94 -2.51 10.22
N VAL A 114 1.90 -1.49 9.36
CA VAL A 114 2.19 -0.09 9.74
C VAL A 114 1.19 0.50 10.74
N SER A 115 -0.02 -0.08 10.81
CA SER A 115 -1.10 0.37 11.69
C SER A 115 -1.61 -0.78 12.58
N PRO A 116 -1.10 -0.91 13.83
CA PRO A 116 -1.57 -1.92 14.77
C PRO A 116 -3.07 -1.84 15.05
N SER A 117 -3.63 -0.63 15.14
CA SER A 117 -5.06 -0.42 15.36
C SER A 117 -5.91 -0.93 14.18
N THR A 118 -5.44 -0.76 12.94
CA THR A 118 -6.10 -1.34 11.75
C THR A 118 -6.07 -2.86 11.80
N ILE A 119 -4.94 -3.47 12.20
CA ILE A 119 -4.83 -4.93 12.33
C ILE A 119 -5.77 -5.47 13.41
N SER A 120 -5.82 -4.85 14.59
CA SER A 120 -6.73 -5.25 15.65
C SER A 120 -8.20 -5.09 15.25
N SER A 121 -8.55 -3.98 14.59
CA SER A 121 -9.91 -3.73 14.10
C SER A 121 -10.32 -4.79 13.06
N LEU A 122 -9.43 -5.12 12.12
CA LEU A 122 -9.66 -6.15 11.12
C LEU A 122 -9.86 -7.52 11.75
N ALA A 123 -9.00 -7.92 12.70
CA ALA A 123 -9.12 -9.19 13.40
C ALA A 123 -10.45 -9.33 14.14
N ASN A 124 -10.85 -8.29 14.88
CA ASN A 124 -12.11 -8.28 15.61
C ASN A 124 -13.32 -8.35 14.67
N THR A 125 -13.30 -7.58 13.58
CA THR A 125 -14.40 -7.54 12.61
C THR A 125 -14.54 -8.89 11.89
N LEU A 126 -13.44 -9.47 11.43
CA LEU A 126 -13.47 -10.79 10.78
C LEU A 126 -13.92 -11.89 11.74
N SER A 127 -13.48 -11.86 13.00
CA SER A 127 -13.94 -12.81 14.03
C SER A 127 -15.46 -12.74 14.21
N ALA A 128 -16.01 -11.53 14.27
CA ALA A 128 -17.45 -11.32 14.38
C ALA A 128 -18.21 -11.81 13.14
N GLU A 129 -17.70 -11.57 11.93
CA GLU A 129 -18.33 -12.03 10.69
C GLU A 129 -18.26 -13.56 10.51
N LEU A 130 -17.18 -14.21 10.95
CA LEU A 130 -17.00 -15.66 10.82
C LEU A 130 -17.72 -16.47 11.89
N THR A 131 -18.23 -15.83 12.94
CA THR A 131 -18.99 -16.47 14.02
C THR A 131 -20.51 -16.32 13.82
N LYS A 132 -20.95 -15.69 12.72
CA LYS A 132 -22.34 -15.68 12.28
C LYS A 132 -22.70 -17.00 11.62
#